data_AF-A0A7S4FHU6-F1
#
_entry.id   AF-A0A7S4FHU6-F1
#
_cell.length_a   1.000
_cell.length_b   1.000
_cell.length_c   1.000
_cell.angle_alpha   90.00
_cell.angle_beta   90.00
_cell.angle_gamma   90.00
#
_symmetry.space_group_name_H-M   'P 1'
#
loop_
_entity.id
_entity.type
_entity.pdbx_description
1 polymer ?
#
loop_
_entity_poly.entity_id
_entity_poly.type
_entity_poly.pdbx_seq_one_letter_code
_entity_poly.pdbx_strand_id
1 'polypeptide(L)'
;KPTIPFIHMSSVFAICDFICNKPKHGGCNFHPAQVFNRSLICVNPDAFDLLEKMMPRLPHFFLITHHSDQAIYEPKHRSFAYHPKVLLWFGKGVLSVHPKLHNLPIGLEAHLLYPTARRLLQHMRLNAVSTPRNTLLFGFTLHQTAWPHDIQDWHWHTSRWTRHKRD
;
A
#
# COMPACT_ATOMS: atom_id res chain seq x y z
N LYS A 1 -1.17 0.69 -25.99
CA LYS A 1 -0.62 1.19 -24.69
C LYS A 1 -1.31 0.41 -23.58
N PRO A 2 -0.59 -0.23 -22.65
CA PRO A 2 -1.24 -0.88 -21.51
C PRO A 2 -1.87 0.19 -20.62
N THR A 3 -3.17 0.05 -20.36
CA THR A 3 -3.90 0.80 -19.35
C THR A 3 -3.64 0.13 -18.00
N ILE A 4 -3.17 0.90 -17.02
CA ILE A 4 -3.10 0.43 -15.64
C ILE A 4 -4.54 0.11 -15.23
N PRO A 5 -4.87 -1.14 -14.84
CA PRO A 5 -6.22 -1.46 -14.43
C PRO A 5 -6.57 -0.63 -13.18
N PHE A 6 -7.62 0.17 -13.29
CA PHE A 6 -8.17 0.90 -12.16
C PHE A 6 -8.96 -0.05 -11.28
N ILE A 7 -8.96 0.23 -9.98
CA ILE A 7 -9.57 -0.65 -9.01
C ILE A 7 -10.60 0.16 -8.26
N HIS A 8 -11.86 -0.19 -8.48
CA HIS A 8 -12.95 0.42 -7.75
C HIS A 8 -12.85 0.09 -6.27
N MET A 9 -13.31 1.00 -5.41
CA MET A 9 -13.22 0.83 -3.95
C MET A 9 -13.96 -0.41 -3.45
N SER A 10 -15.11 -0.73 -4.06
CA SER A 10 -15.84 -1.96 -3.72
C SER A 10 -14.99 -3.21 -3.93
N SER A 11 -14.11 -3.20 -4.94
CA SER A 11 -13.18 -4.29 -5.19
C SER A 11 -12.10 -4.37 -4.12
N VAL A 12 -11.62 -3.23 -3.62
CA VAL A 12 -10.70 -3.18 -2.47
C VAL A 12 -11.38 -3.78 -1.23
N PHE A 13 -12.63 -3.42 -0.95
CA PHE A 13 -13.37 -4.02 0.16
C PHE A 13 -13.60 -5.51 0.02
N ALA A 14 -13.93 -5.97 -1.18
CA ALA A 14 -14.18 -7.38 -1.45
C ALA A 14 -12.95 -8.27 -1.22
N ILE A 15 -11.73 -7.72 -1.28
CA ILE A 15 -10.48 -8.47 -1.07
C ILE A 15 -9.86 -8.28 0.32
N CYS A 16 -10.37 -7.36 1.14
CA CYS A 16 -9.83 -7.14 2.48
C CYS A 16 -10.44 -8.15 3.45
N ASP A 17 -9.61 -8.71 4.33
CA ASP A 17 -10.07 -9.62 5.39
C ASP A 17 -10.87 -8.85 6.44
N PHE A 18 -10.43 -7.62 6.73
CA PHE A 18 -10.96 -6.81 7.80
C PHE A 18 -11.13 -5.35 7.37
N ILE A 19 -12.17 -4.70 7.90
CA ILE A 19 -12.50 -3.32 7.61
C ILE A 19 -12.72 -2.57 8.92
N CYS A 20 -11.97 -1.48 9.11
CA CYS A 20 -12.17 -0.54 10.19
C CYS A 20 -12.68 0.81 9.68
N ASN A 21 -13.93 1.12 10.02
CA ASN A 21 -14.58 2.36 9.65
C ASN A 21 -14.74 3.28 10.86
N LYS A 22 -15.24 4.50 10.64
CA LYS A 22 -15.48 5.46 11.72
C LYS A 22 -16.32 4.85 12.85
N PRO A 23 -16.05 5.21 14.12
CA PRO A 23 -16.83 4.73 15.26
C PRO A 23 -18.34 4.95 15.12
N LYS A 24 -18.75 6.09 14.55
CA LYS A 24 -20.17 6.43 14.30
C LYS A 24 -20.86 5.54 13.25
N HIS A 25 -20.09 4.76 12.48
CA HIS A 25 -20.57 3.89 11.42
C HIS A 25 -20.17 2.42 11.63
N GLY A 26 -20.01 1.99 12.89
CA GLY A 26 -19.82 0.57 13.24
C GLY A 26 -18.41 0.16 13.65
N GLY A 27 -17.47 1.10 13.84
CA GLY A 27 -16.14 0.79 14.36
C GLY A 27 -15.35 -0.18 13.47
N CYS A 28 -14.50 -1.01 14.08
CA CYS A 28 -13.87 -2.12 13.36
C CYS A 28 -14.79 -3.34 13.33
N ASN A 29 -14.95 -3.99 12.17
CA ASN A 29 -15.74 -5.21 12.03
C ASN A 29 -15.05 -6.47 12.58
N PHE A 30 -14.00 -6.29 13.39
CA PHE A 30 -13.15 -7.37 13.87
C PHE A 30 -12.57 -7.07 15.24
N HIS A 31 -12.36 -8.14 16.01
CA HIS A 31 -11.56 -8.13 17.22
C HIS A 31 -10.09 -8.45 16.89
N PRO A 32 -9.09 -7.87 17.58
CA PRO A 32 -7.68 -8.13 17.25
C PRO A 32 -7.29 -9.61 17.24
N ALA A 33 -7.91 -10.43 18.08
CA ALA A 33 -7.66 -11.87 18.16
C ALA A 33 -8.13 -12.67 16.93
N GLN A 34 -8.96 -12.08 16.07
CA GLN A 34 -9.41 -12.70 14.83
C GLN A 34 -8.44 -12.43 13.67
N VAL A 35 -7.56 -11.45 13.81
CA VAL A 35 -6.59 -11.08 12.79
C VAL A 35 -5.46 -12.09 12.79
N PHE A 36 -5.14 -12.61 11.61
CA PHE A 36 -4.05 -13.56 11.40
C PHE A 36 -2.86 -12.88 10.71
N ASN A 37 -1.73 -13.58 10.70
CA ASN A 37 -0.52 -13.03 10.09
C ASN A 37 -0.74 -12.79 8.60
N ARG A 38 -0.36 -11.60 8.13
CA ARG A 38 -0.50 -11.11 6.75
C ARG A 38 -1.95 -10.82 6.30
N SER A 39 -2.90 -10.62 7.23
CA SER A 39 -4.23 -10.15 6.85
C SER A 39 -4.18 -8.78 6.16
N LEU A 40 -5.11 -8.53 5.25
CA LEU A 40 -5.37 -7.24 4.63
C LEU A 40 -6.41 -6.47 5.44
N ILE A 41 -5.97 -5.38 6.07
CA ILE A 41 -6.83 -4.54 6.90
C ILE A 41 -7.08 -3.22 6.17
N CYS A 42 -8.33 -2.97 5.82
CA CYS A 42 -8.77 -1.72 5.22
C CYS A 42 -9.23 -0.75 6.31
N VAL A 43 -8.68 0.45 6.37
CA VAL A 43 -8.97 1.41 7.44
C VAL A 43 -9.33 2.77 6.87
N ASN A 44 -10.44 3.32 7.34
CA ASN A 44 -10.77 4.72 7.11
C ASN A 44 -9.83 5.60 7.96
N PRO A 45 -9.19 6.65 7.41
CA PRO A 45 -8.30 7.53 8.16
C PRO A 45 -8.88 8.10 9.46
N ASP A 46 -10.19 8.33 9.50
CA ASP A 46 -10.88 8.81 10.70
C ASP A 46 -11.05 7.72 11.79
N ALA A 47 -10.57 6.50 11.54
CA ALA A 47 -10.50 5.40 12.49
C ALA A 47 -9.05 5.02 12.88
N PHE A 48 -8.05 5.85 12.53
CA PHE A 48 -6.65 5.58 12.89
C PHE A 48 -6.43 5.49 14.40
N ASP A 49 -7.03 6.36 15.20
CA ASP A 49 -6.91 6.30 16.66
C ASP A 49 -7.39 4.95 17.23
N LEU A 50 -8.42 4.36 16.59
CA LEU A 50 -8.93 3.04 16.99
C LEU A 50 -7.95 1.94 16.59
N LEU A 51 -7.43 2.00 15.35
CA LEU A 51 -6.43 1.04 14.88
C LEU A 51 -5.17 1.10 15.76
N GLU A 52 -4.68 2.29 16.09
CA GLU A 52 -3.48 2.51 16.90
C GLU A 52 -3.61 1.84 18.28
N LYS A 53 -4.78 1.92 18.92
CA LYS A 53 -5.09 1.20 20.17
C LYS A 53 -5.11 -0.32 20.01
N MET A 54 -5.34 -0.84 18.81
CA MET A 54 -5.34 -2.27 18.51
C MET A 54 -3.96 -2.79 18.11
N MET A 55 -3.08 -1.95 17.57
CA MET A 55 -1.75 -2.31 17.05
C MET A 55 -0.91 -3.22 17.96
N PRO A 56 -0.85 -3.03 19.29
CA PRO A 56 -0.07 -3.91 20.15
C PRO A 56 -0.53 -5.37 20.13
N ARG A 57 -1.80 -5.62 19.79
CA ARG A 57 -2.43 -6.95 19.79
C ARG A 57 -2.55 -7.59 18.40
N LEU A 58 -2.39 -6.81 17.33
CA LEU A 58 -2.43 -7.34 15.97
C LEU A 58 -1.16 -8.15 15.66
N PRO A 59 -1.21 -9.16 14.77
CA PRO A 59 -0.02 -9.77 14.18
C PRO A 59 0.59 -8.85 13.11
N HIS A 60 1.50 -9.33 12.26
CA HIS A 60 1.92 -8.55 11.08
C HIS A 60 0.79 -8.52 10.05
N PHE A 61 0.59 -7.40 9.35
CA PHE A 61 -0.53 -7.23 8.42
C PHE A 61 -0.20 -6.23 7.30
N PHE A 62 -1.03 -6.24 6.26
CA PHE A 62 -1.01 -5.23 5.21
C PHE A 62 -2.09 -4.18 5.50
N LEU A 63 -1.70 -2.92 5.46
CA LEU A 63 -2.60 -1.80 5.71
C LEU A 63 -3.07 -1.22 4.38
N ILE A 64 -4.38 -1.06 4.23
CA ILE A 64 -4.97 -0.29 3.14
C ILE A 64 -5.74 0.85 3.75
N THR A 65 -5.45 2.08 3.35
CA THR A 65 -6.19 3.24 3.87
C THR A 65 -6.92 3.93 2.76
N HIS A 66 -8.21 4.07 2.97
CA HIS A 66 -9.15 4.40 1.93
C HIS A 66 -10.16 5.43 2.43
N HIS A 67 -10.87 6.08 1.52
CA HIS A 67 -12.04 6.89 1.86
C HIS A 67 -11.78 8.20 2.62
N SER A 68 -10.73 8.93 2.24
CA SER A 68 -10.66 10.35 2.57
C SER A 68 -10.03 11.14 1.43
N ASP A 69 -10.39 12.42 1.34
CA ASP A 69 -9.64 13.41 0.55
C ASP A 69 -8.36 13.84 1.27
N GLN A 70 -8.05 13.23 2.42
CA GLN A 70 -6.81 13.48 3.15
C GLN A 70 -5.68 12.69 2.51
N ALA A 71 -4.64 13.42 2.15
CA ALA A 71 -3.36 12.84 1.78
C ALA A 71 -2.72 12.11 2.97
N ILE A 72 -1.93 11.09 2.68
CA ILE A 72 -1.07 10.43 3.67
C ILE A 72 0.27 11.13 3.63
N TYR A 73 0.54 11.92 4.67
CA TYR A 73 1.80 12.63 4.86
C TYR A 73 2.30 12.51 6.30
N GLU A 74 3.61 12.64 6.47
CA GLU A 74 4.28 12.83 7.76
C GLU A 74 4.16 14.30 8.20
N PRO A 75 3.95 14.58 9.50
CA PRO A 75 4.19 13.69 10.65
C PRO A 75 2.98 12.88 11.10
N LYS A 76 1.76 13.23 10.67
CA LYS A 76 0.49 12.69 11.20
C LYS A 76 0.39 11.16 11.20
N HIS A 77 1.06 10.52 10.25
CA HIS A 77 0.91 9.09 9.94
C HIS A 77 2.16 8.24 10.20
N ARG A 78 3.17 8.85 10.82
CA ARG A 78 4.48 8.24 11.02
C ARG A 78 4.38 6.96 11.86
N SER A 79 3.50 6.92 12.85
CA SER A 79 3.37 5.74 13.74
C SER A 79 3.05 4.47 12.95
N PHE A 80 2.21 4.53 11.92
CA PHE A 80 1.89 3.36 11.08
C PHE A 80 3.00 3.01 10.09
N ALA A 81 3.61 4.00 9.42
CA ALA A 81 4.66 3.76 8.44
C ALA A 81 5.87 3.06 9.05
N TYR A 82 6.25 3.45 10.27
CA TYR A 82 7.40 2.87 10.98
C TYR A 82 7.04 1.69 11.89
N HIS A 83 5.76 1.36 12.06
CA HIS A 83 5.37 0.25 12.93
C HIS A 83 5.92 -1.08 12.39
N PRO A 84 6.58 -1.92 13.21
CA PRO A 84 7.17 -3.18 12.74
C PRO A 84 6.12 -4.16 12.19
N LYS A 85 4.90 -4.13 12.75
CA LYS A 85 3.80 -5.01 12.33
C LYS A 85 3.10 -4.62 11.02
N VAL A 86 3.26 -3.38 10.56
CA VAL A 86 2.76 -3.00 9.23
C VAL A 86 3.79 -3.47 8.21
N LEU A 87 3.40 -4.38 7.33
CA LEU A 87 4.30 -4.93 6.30
C LEU A 87 4.40 -4.01 5.09
N LEU A 88 3.24 -3.65 4.55
CA LEU A 88 3.07 -2.64 3.50
C LEU A 88 1.82 -1.84 3.81
N TRP A 89 1.79 -0.62 3.28
CA TRP A 89 0.71 0.32 3.41
C TRP A 89 0.35 0.91 2.05
N PHE A 90 -0.85 0.60 1.55
CA PHE A 90 -1.40 1.21 0.35
C PHE A 90 -2.40 2.31 0.72
N GLY A 91 -2.28 3.49 0.12
CA GLY A 91 -3.26 4.55 0.36
C GLY A 91 -3.39 5.58 -0.75
N LYS A 92 -4.44 6.39 -0.68
CA LYS A 92 -4.71 7.47 -1.64
C LYS A 92 -3.87 8.70 -1.29
N GLY A 93 -3.30 9.36 -2.29
CA GLY A 93 -2.62 10.65 -2.09
C GLY A 93 -1.43 10.53 -1.15
N VAL A 94 -0.61 9.50 -1.32
CA VAL A 94 0.65 9.34 -0.58
C VAL A 94 1.61 10.44 -1.04
N LEU A 95 1.93 11.34 -0.12
CA LEU A 95 2.91 12.41 -0.32
C LEU A 95 4.25 12.10 0.35
N SER A 96 4.25 11.19 1.33
CA SER A 96 5.47 10.75 2.01
C SER A 96 6.22 9.68 1.22
N VAL A 97 7.55 9.75 1.28
CA VAL A 97 8.44 8.73 0.71
C VAL A 97 8.82 7.77 1.83
N HIS A 98 8.28 6.55 1.81
CA HIS A 98 8.60 5.50 2.77
C HIS A 98 8.55 4.13 2.08
N PRO A 99 9.48 3.19 2.34
CA PRO A 99 9.57 1.93 1.61
C PRO A 99 8.35 1.02 1.77
N LYS A 100 7.60 1.15 2.88
CA LYS A 100 6.34 0.43 3.09
C LYS A 100 5.14 1.13 2.45
N LEU A 101 5.24 2.40 2.08
CA LEU A 101 4.11 3.23 1.70
C LEU A 101 4.00 3.32 0.18
N HIS A 102 2.83 2.93 -0.34
CA HIS A 102 2.56 2.87 -1.77
C HIS A 102 1.26 3.59 -2.10
N ASN A 103 1.23 4.25 -3.26
CA ASN A 103 -0.01 4.81 -3.77
C ASN A 103 -0.94 3.67 -4.22
N LEU A 104 -2.17 3.71 -3.71
CA LEU A 104 -3.24 2.85 -4.17
C LEU A 104 -3.77 3.42 -5.51
N PRO A 105 -3.88 2.62 -6.60
CA PRO A 105 -4.28 3.10 -7.92
C PRO A 105 -5.81 3.30 -8.02
N ILE A 106 -6.36 4.08 -7.09
CA ILE A 106 -7.80 4.35 -6.94
C ILE A 106 -8.12 5.81 -7.29
N GLY A 107 -9.36 6.06 -7.74
CA GLY A 107 -9.83 7.42 -8.02
C GLY A 107 -9.47 7.93 -9.41
N LEU A 108 -8.87 7.08 -10.24
CA LEU A 108 -8.70 7.31 -11.66
C LEU A 108 -9.99 7.14 -12.47
N GLU A 109 -10.96 6.38 -11.96
CA GLU A 109 -12.31 6.40 -12.54
C GLU A 109 -13.00 7.76 -12.37
N ALA A 110 -12.75 8.50 -11.28
CA ALA A 110 -13.19 9.90 -11.18
C ALA A 110 -12.49 10.79 -12.23
N HIS A 111 -11.31 10.41 -12.71
CA HIS A 111 -10.58 11.13 -13.75
C HIS A 111 -11.16 10.94 -15.16
N LEU A 112 -11.98 9.91 -15.38
CA LEU A 112 -12.83 9.81 -16.58
C LEU A 112 -14.03 10.76 -16.52
N LEU A 113 -14.38 11.26 -15.32
CA LEU A 113 -15.49 12.17 -15.09
C LEU A 113 -15.06 13.64 -14.92
N TYR A 114 -13.77 13.95 -14.66
CA TYR A 114 -13.29 15.32 -14.37
C TYR A 114 -11.96 15.72 -15.08
N PRO A 115 -11.85 16.90 -15.74
CA PRO A 115 -10.72 17.26 -16.63
C PRO A 115 -9.34 17.50 -15.98
N THR A 116 -9.24 17.85 -14.70
CA THR A 116 -8.00 18.29 -14.03
C THR A 116 -6.99 17.17 -13.76
N ALA A 117 -7.39 15.92 -13.97
CA ALA A 117 -6.66 14.74 -13.53
C ALA A 117 -5.50 14.26 -14.44
N ARG A 118 -5.36 14.80 -15.65
CA ARG A 118 -4.29 14.40 -16.60
C ARG A 118 -2.87 14.53 -16.02
N ARG A 119 -2.64 15.50 -15.14
CA ARG A 119 -1.32 15.77 -14.54
C ARG A 119 -0.90 14.68 -13.54
N LEU A 120 -1.85 14.13 -12.78
CA LEU A 120 -1.58 13.07 -11.79
C LEU A 120 -1.20 11.75 -12.46
N LEU A 121 -1.87 11.43 -13.58
CA LEU A 121 -1.57 10.29 -14.44
C LEU A 121 -0.15 10.32 -15.03
N GLN A 122 0.32 11.50 -15.42
CA GLN A 122 1.69 11.67 -15.90
C GLN A 122 2.69 11.39 -14.77
N HIS A 123 2.43 11.87 -13.56
CA HIS A 123 3.31 11.65 -12.41
C HIS A 123 3.40 10.17 -12.00
N MET A 124 2.27 9.45 -11.96
CA MET A 124 2.26 8.02 -11.65
C MET A 124 2.97 7.15 -12.71
N ARG A 125 2.85 7.51 -13.99
CA ARG A 125 3.55 6.80 -15.08
C ARG A 125 5.07 6.96 -15.01
N LEU A 126 5.56 8.12 -14.58
CA LEU A 126 6.99 8.38 -14.47
C LEU A 126 7.63 7.63 -13.30
N ASN A 127 6.84 7.25 -12.29
CA ASN A 127 7.32 6.63 -11.06
C ASN A 127 7.08 5.10 -10.99
N ALA A 128 6.49 4.47 -12.01
CA ALA A 128 6.19 3.04 -12.00
C ALA A 128 7.43 2.21 -12.41
N VAL A 129 8.00 1.47 -11.46
CA VAL A 129 9.11 0.52 -11.68
C VAL A 129 8.53 -0.84 -12.12
N SER A 130 9.05 -1.44 -13.19
CA SER A 130 8.61 -2.74 -13.69
C SER A 130 8.97 -3.87 -12.73
N THR A 131 8.02 -4.74 -12.37
CA THR A 131 8.25 -5.92 -11.50
C THR A 131 7.80 -7.24 -12.15
N PRO A 132 8.45 -8.39 -11.83
CA PRO A 132 8.21 -9.68 -12.48
C PRO A 132 7.03 -10.45 -11.85
N ARG A 133 6.41 -11.38 -12.60
CA ARG A 133 5.14 -12.07 -12.27
C ARG A 133 5.22 -13.00 -11.06
N ASN A 134 4.43 -12.70 -10.03
CA ASN A 134 3.83 -13.57 -9.00
C ASN A 134 2.66 -12.79 -8.37
N THR A 135 1.73 -13.46 -7.67
CA THR A 135 0.40 -12.94 -7.23
C THR A 135 0.34 -11.42 -7.11
N LEU A 136 -0.33 -10.81 -8.10
CA LEU A 136 -0.41 -9.38 -8.25
C LEU A 136 -1.51 -8.85 -7.34
N LEU A 137 -1.14 -8.21 -6.24
CA LEU A 137 -2.06 -7.33 -5.52
C LEU A 137 -1.90 -5.95 -6.13
N PHE A 138 -2.93 -5.48 -6.85
CA PHE A 138 -2.95 -4.14 -7.45
C PHE A 138 -1.81 -3.87 -8.46
N GLY A 139 -1.28 -4.90 -9.12
CA GLY A 139 -0.14 -4.75 -10.03
C GLY A 139 1.23 -4.77 -9.32
N PHE A 140 1.26 -4.93 -8.00
CA PHE A 140 2.47 -5.15 -7.23
C PHE A 140 2.67 -6.66 -7.02
N THR A 141 3.87 -7.13 -7.35
CA THR A 141 4.27 -8.50 -7.04
C THR A 141 4.44 -8.63 -5.53
N LEU A 142 3.54 -9.36 -4.89
CA LEU A 142 3.75 -9.83 -3.53
C LEU A 142 4.80 -10.94 -3.60
N HIS A 143 6.08 -10.58 -3.66
CA HIS A 143 7.11 -11.56 -3.37
C HIS A 143 6.82 -12.08 -1.95
N GLN A 144 6.87 -13.40 -1.78
CA GLN A 144 7.24 -13.96 -0.49
C GLN A 144 8.51 -13.22 -0.11
N THR A 145 8.37 -12.25 0.80
CA THR A 145 9.49 -11.62 1.42
C THR A 145 10.11 -12.73 2.26
N ALA A 146 11.04 -13.45 1.66
CA ALA A 146 12.23 -13.88 2.36
C ALA A 146 12.83 -12.58 2.91
N TRP A 147 12.36 -12.17 4.09
CA TRP A 147 12.99 -11.12 4.83
C TRP A 147 14.31 -11.70 5.32
N PRO A 148 15.44 -11.10 4.95
CA PRO A 148 16.73 -11.51 5.49
C PRO A 148 16.72 -11.15 6.98
N HIS A 149 17.16 -12.08 7.80
CA HIS A 149 17.29 -11.89 9.24
C HIS A 149 18.39 -10.89 9.62
N ASP A 150 19.14 -10.33 8.67
CA ASP A 150 20.24 -9.42 8.96
C ASP A 150 20.13 -8.14 8.12
N ILE A 151 19.86 -7.03 8.80
CA ILE A 151 20.12 -5.68 8.30
C ILE A 151 21.46 -5.25 8.90
N GLN A 152 22.54 -5.69 8.27
CA GLN A 152 23.80 -4.96 8.25
C GLN A 152 24.29 -4.99 6.79
N ASP A 153 24.73 -3.84 6.29
CA ASP A 153 25.36 -3.63 4.99
C ASP A 153 24.47 -3.56 3.74
N TRP A 154 24.00 -2.34 3.46
CA TRP A 154 23.71 -1.90 2.10
C TRP A 154 24.97 -1.26 1.51
N HIS A 155 25.73 -2.00 0.70
CA HIS A 155 26.72 -1.42 -0.21
C HIS A 155 26.20 -1.40 -1.64
N TRP A 156 26.29 -0.22 -2.26
CA TRP A 156 25.98 -0.04 -3.67
C TRP A 156 27.07 -0.68 -4.54
N HIS A 157 26.72 -1.72 -5.30
CA HIS A 157 27.53 -2.16 -6.43
C HIS A 157 26.74 -2.05 -7.74
N THR A 158 27.17 -1.12 -8.59
CA THR A 158 26.75 -1.04 -9.99
C THR A 158 27.62 -1.98 -10.83
N SER A 159 27.07 -3.13 -11.25
CA SER A 159 27.76 -4.03 -12.18
C SER A 159 27.52 -3.62 -13.62
N ARG A 160 28.61 -3.22 -14.31
CA ARG A 160 28.67 -3.00 -15.76
C ARG A 160 28.45 -4.32 -16.51
N TRP A 161 27.71 -4.22 -17.61
CA TRP A 161 27.54 -5.26 -18.62
C TRP A 161 28.84 -5.52 -19.39
N THR A 162 29.21 -6.79 -19.55
CA THR A 162 30.09 -7.25 -20.64
C THR A 162 29.33 -8.22 -21.54
N ARG A 163 29.24 -7.85 -22.83
CA ARG A 163 28.74 -8.71 -23.92
C ARG A 163 29.77 -9.80 -24.21
N HIS A 164 29.40 -11.06 -24.11
CA HIS A 164 30.06 -12.12 -24.87
C HIS A 164 29.40 -12.25 -26.24
N LYS A 165 30.22 -12.14 -27.29
CA LYS A 165 29.88 -12.54 -28.67
C LYS A 165 29.75 -14.06 -28.71
N ARG A 166 28.78 -14.53 -29.50
CA ARG A 166 28.62 -15.94 -29.91
C ARG A 166 29.71 -16.31 -30.90
N ASP A 167 30.11 -17.57 -30.85
CA ASP A 167 30.76 -18.30 -31.95
C ASP A 167 29.86 -18.38 -33.19
#